data_AF-A0A7S4RZB6-F1
#
_entry.id   AF-A0A7S4RZB6-F1
#
_cell.length_a   1.000
_cell.length_b   1.000
_cell.length_c   1.000
_cell.angle_alpha   90.00
_cell.angle_beta   90.00
_cell.angle_gamma   90.00
#
_symmetry.space_group_name_H-M   'P 1'
#
loop_
_entity.id
_entity.type
_entity.pdbx_description
1 polymer ?
#
loop_
_entity_poly.entity_id
_entity_poly.type
_entity_poly.pdbx_seq_one_letter_code
_entity_poly.pdbx_strand_id
1 'polypeptide(L)'
;EPSSMPSIKPSFIASKQPSFGGRSVALESMQFPGSYLDAGGDRKVWTANKPYDSNNFRKWKIIDLGGGSVALESMQFPGSYLDAGGDRKVWTANKPYDSNNFRKWKIILL
;
A
#
# COMPACT_ATOMS: atom_id res chain seq x y z
N GLU A 1 51.26 13.60 -0.94
CA GLU A 1 50.11 13.00 -0.23
C GLU A 1 48.93 13.95 -0.37
N PRO A 2 47.83 13.64 -1.08
CA PRO A 2 46.70 14.56 -1.15
C PRO A 2 45.66 14.24 -0.07
N SER A 3 45.34 15.25 0.76
CA SER A 3 44.33 15.16 1.82
C SER A 3 42.93 14.99 1.24
N SER A 4 42.26 13.90 1.61
CA SER A 4 40.85 13.67 1.28
C SER A 4 39.95 14.55 2.16
N MET A 5 39.17 15.44 1.55
CA MET A 5 38.13 16.19 2.24
C MET A 5 36.91 15.28 2.53
N PRO A 6 36.23 15.44 3.69
CA PRO A 6 35.04 14.65 3.99
C PRO A 6 33.87 15.08 3.10
N SER A 7 33.30 14.10 2.39
CA SER A 7 32.06 14.25 1.62
C SER A 7 30.88 14.47 2.57
N ILE A 8 30.25 15.64 2.49
CA ILE A 8 29.01 15.94 3.23
C ILE A 8 27.87 15.17 2.55
N LYS A 9 27.38 14.12 3.19
CA LYS A 9 26.17 13.42 2.75
C LYS A 9 24.95 14.33 2.98
N PRO A 10 24.05 14.50 1.99
CA PRO A 10 22.82 15.26 2.20
C PRO A 10 21.97 14.58 3.29
N SER A 11 21.66 15.31 4.35
CA SER A 11 20.66 14.90 5.33
C SER A 11 19.29 15.00 4.68
N PHE A 12 18.79 13.88 4.17
CA PHE A 12 17.39 13.75 3.80
C PHE A 12 16.55 13.94 5.06
N ILE A 13 15.83 15.06 5.13
CA ILE A 13 14.70 15.17 6.06
C ILE A 13 13.64 14.21 5.53
N ALA A 14 13.63 13.01 6.09
CA ALA A 14 12.56 12.06 5.88
C ALA A 14 11.26 12.76 6.31
N SER A 15 10.41 13.12 5.35
CA SER A 15 9.00 13.34 5.62
C SER A 15 8.54 12.18 6.49
N LYS A 16 7.87 12.49 7.60
CA LYS A 16 7.39 11.56 8.62
C LYS A 16 6.30 10.65 8.01
N GLN A 17 6.69 9.82 7.06
CA GLN A 17 5.86 8.76 6.49
C GLN A 17 5.57 7.78 7.62
N PRO A 18 4.32 7.34 7.80
CA PRO A 18 4.00 6.39 8.85
C PRO A 18 4.83 5.12 8.63
N SER A 19 5.63 4.73 9.61
CA SER A 19 6.32 3.43 9.57
C SER A 19 5.27 2.34 9.78
N PHE A 20 4.79 1.71 8.72
CA PHE A 20 3.73 0.70 8.80
C PHE A 20 4.23 -0.70 9.22
N GLY A 21 5.41 -0.79 9.85
CA GLY A 21 6.15 -2.03 10.14
C GLY A 21 5.27 -3.26 10.37
N GLY A 22 5.13 -4.11 9.34
CA GLY A 22 4.40 -5.39 9.38
C GLY A 22 2.92 -5.34 9.79
N ARG A 23 2.34 -4.16 10.02
CA ARG A 23 0.98 -4.00 10.54
C ARG A 23 -0.03 -4.11 9.40
N SER A 24 -1.14 -4.78 9.70
CA SER A 24 -2.31 -4.75 8.85
C SER A 24 -3.10 -3.47 9.08
N VAL A 25 -3.69 -2.96 8.01
CA VAL A 25 -4.53 -1.77 8.00
C VAL A 25 -5.85 -2.06 7.30
N ALA A 26 -6.86 -1.26 7.60
CA ALA A 26 -8.04 -1.11 6.76
C ALA A 26 -8.04 0.32 6.19
N LEU A 27 -8.45 0.47 4.94
CA LEU A 27 -8.60 1.78 4.30
C LEU A 27 -10.07 2.14 4.29
N GLU A 28 -10.46 3.09 5.15
CA GLU A 28 -11.82 3.61 5.22
C GLU A 28 -12.06 4.67 4.14
N SER A 29 -13.25 4.65 3.53
CA SER A 29 -13.67 5.67 2.59
C SER A 29 -14.07 6.96 3.31
N MET A 30 -13.43 8.07 2.97
CA MET A 30 -13.86 9.40 3.42
C MET A 30 -15.24 9.79 2.88
N GLN A 31 -15.61 9.29 1.69
CA GLN A 31 -16.91 9.52 1.06
C GLN A 31 -18.02 8.67 1.71
N PHE A 32 -17.67 7.47 2.20
CA PHE A 32 -18.61 6.52 2.78
C PHE A 32 -18.07 6.01 4.13
N PRO A 33 -18.19 6.77 5.22
CA PRO A 33 -17.75 6.35 6.55
C PRO A 33 -18.33 4.98 6.94
N GLY A 34 -17.51 4.15 7.58
CA GLY A 34 -17.83 2.75 7.88
C GLY A 34 -17.68 1.77 6.70
N SER A 35 -17.33 2.26 5.50
CA SER A 35 -17.03 1.41 4.34
C SER A 35 -15.54 1.32 4.08
N TYR A 36 -15.02 0.10 3.93
CA TYR A 36 -13.59 -0.17 3.80
C TYR A 36 -13.25 -0.80 2.45
N LEU A 37 -12.03 -0.59 1.99
CA LEU A 37 -11.51 -1.19 0.76
C LEU A 37 -11.39 -2.71 0.91
N ASP A 38 -12.33 -3.46 0.34
CA ASP A 38 -12.38 -4.92 0.36
C ASP A 38 -11.69 -5.51 -0.88
N ALA A 39 -10.88 -6.55 -0.69
CA ALA A 39 -10.49 -7.51 -1.70
C ALA A 39 -11.58 -8.59 -1.83
N GLY A 40 -12.49 -8.41 -2.78
CA GLY A 40 -13.62 -9.29 -3.02
C GLY A 40 -13.28 -10.74 -3.35
N GLY A 41 -14.25 -11.63 -3.19
CA GLY A 41 -14.08 -13.07 -3.50
C GLY A 41 -13.71 -13.35 -4.97
N ASP A 42 -14.14 -12.48 -5.89
CA ASP A 42 -13.80 -12.52 -7.32
C ASP A 42 -12.53 -11.71 -7.66
N ARG A 43 -11.77 -11.30 -6.63
CA ARG A 43 -10.55 -10.47 -6.68
C ARG A 43 -10.76 -9.02 -7.12
N LYS A 44 -11.98 -8.58 -7.43
CA LYS A 44 -12.23 -7.15 -7.64
C LYS A 44 -12.11 -6.42 -6.31
N VAL A 45 -11.81 -5.13 -6.38
CA VAL A 45 -11.67 -4.29 -5.19
C VAL A 45 -12.74 -3.20 -5.20
N TRP A 46 -13.44 -3.05 -4.07
CA TRP A 46 -14.50 -2.04 -3.89
C TRP A 46 -14.65 -1.68 -2.41
N THR A 47 -15.36 -0.59 -2.12
CA THR A 47 -15.68 -0.21 -0.73
C THR A 47 -16.89 -1.00 -0.22
N ALA A 48 -16.78 -1.66 0.92
CA ALA A 48 -17.87 -2.44 1.53
C ALA A 48 -18.21 -1.92 2.93
N ASN A 49 -19.50 -1.67 3.18
CA ASN A 49 -20.02 -1.26 4.50
C ASN A 49 -20.11 -2.47 5.44
N LYS A 50 -18.98 -2.81 6.07
CA LYS A 50 -18.82 -3.92 7.02
C LYS A 50 -17.78 -3.54 8.09
N PRO A 51 -17.89 -4.03 9.34
CA PRO A 51 -16.89 -3.76 10.37
C PRO A 51 -15.47 -4.20 9.95
N TYR A 52 -14.46 -3.39 10.28
CA TYR A 52 -13.06 -3.60 9.86
C TYR A 52 -12.45 -4.91 10.35
N ASP A 53 -12.95 -5.43 11.48
CA ASP A 53 -12.44 -6.61 12.18
C ASP A 53 -13.04 -7.94 11.68
N SER A 54 -14.21 -7.89 11.04
CA SER A 54 -15.06 -9.05 10.79
C SER A 54 -14.46 -10.17 9.91
N ASN A 55 -13.48 -9.89 9.04
CA ASN A 55 -12.73 -10.90 8.27
C ASN A 55 -11.48 -10.27 7.59
N ASN A 56 -10.82 -11.01 6.69
CA ASN A 56 -9.60 -10.57 6.01
C ASN A 56 -9.83 -9.72 4.74
N PHE A 57 -11.07 -9.58 4.26
CA PHE A 57 -11.33 -8.91 2.97
C PHE A 57 -10.85 -7.45 2.97
N ARG A 58 -11.01 -6.70 4.07
CA ARG A 58 -10.50 -5.31 4.21
C ARG A 58 -9.12 -5.17 4.84
N LYS A 59 -8.44 -6.28 5.13
CA LYS A 59 -7.15 -6.23 5.82
C LYS A 59 -6.03 -6.25 4.80
N TRP A 60 -5.20 -5.22 4.83
CA TRP A 60 -4.07 -5.02 3.93
C TRP A 60 -2.78 -4.90 4.72
N LYS A 61 -1.74 -5.60 4.31
CA LYS A 61 -0.39 -5.35 4.83
C LYS A 61 0.28 -4.30 3.96
N ILE A 62 0.79 -3.25 4.59
CA ILE A 62 1.58 -2.23 3.89
C ILE A 62 3.05 -2.67 3.85
N ILE A 63 3.63 -2.62 2.66
CA ILE A 63 5.04 -2.85 2.40
C ILE A 63 5.64 -1.54 1.91
N ASP A 64 6.56 -0.97 2.68
CA ASP A 64 7.31 0.23 2.31
C ASP A 64 8.31 -0.11 1.20
N LEU A 65 8.25 0.61 0.08
CA LEU A 65 9.14 0.45 -1.06
C LEU A 65 10.22 1.56 -1.12
N GLY A 66 10.20 2.49 -0.16
CA GLY A 66 11.01 3.70 -0.19
C GLY A 66 10.44 4.77 -1.13
N GLY A 67 10.99 5.98 -1.04
CA GLY A 67 10.59 7.10 -1.90
C GLY A 67 9.12 7.51 -1.78
N GLY A 68 8.47 7.22 -0.65
CA GLY A 68 7.06 7.51 -0.40
C GLY A 68 6.08 6.60 -1.13
N SER A 69 6.55 5.47 -1.67
CA SER A 69 5.73 4.47 -2.36
C SER A 69 5.54 3.23 -1.50
N VAL A 70 4.38 2.60 -1.61
CA VAL A 70 4.02 1.38 -0.89
C VAL A 70 3.44 0.33 -1.82
N ALA A 71 3.53 -0.94 -1.44
CA ALA A 71 2.65 -2.00 -1.93
C ALA A 71 1.64 -2.37 -0.84
N LEU A 72 0.45 -2.79 -1.24
CA LEU A 72 -0.63 -3.24 -0.37
C LEU A 72 -0.89 -4.72 -0.65
N GLU A 73 -0.44 -5.61 0.22
CA GLU A 73 -0.71 -7.05 0.12
C GLU A 73 -2.05 -7.38 0.78
N SER A 74 -2.89 -8.14 0.09
CA SER A 74 -4.17 -8.60 0.63
C SER A 74 -3.96 -9.70 1.68
N MET A 75 -4.57 -9.56 2.86
CA MET A 75 -4.63 -10.67 3.82
C MET A 75 -5.67 -11.72 3.45
N GLN A 76 -6.63 -11.39 2.58
CA GLN A 76 -7.59 -12.35 2.02
C GLN A 76 -6.95 -13.24 0.96
N PHE A 77 -6.03 -12.68 0.17
CA PHE A 77 -5.27 -13.41 -0.86
C PHE A 77 -3.76 -13.17 -0.67
N PRO A 78 -3.10 -13.91 0.25
CA PRO A 78 -1.66 -13.77 0.48
C PRO A 78 -0.85 -13.89 -0.82
N GLY A 79 0.19 -13.06 -0.96
CA GLY A 79 0.96 -12.94 -2.20
C GLY A 79 0.28 -12.16 -3.33
N SER A 80 -0.95 -11.68 -3.13
CA SER A 80 -1.65 -10.81 -4.09
C SER A 80 -1.67 -9.37 -3.62
N TYR A 81 -1.43 -8.44 -4.55
CA TYR A 81 -1.28 -7.02 -4.25
C TYR A 81 -2.38 -6.19 -4.91
N LEU A 82 -2.72 -5.05 -4.30
CA LEU A 82 -3.60 -4.05 -4.89
C LEU A 82 -3.00 -3.58 -6.22
N ASP A 83 -3.66 -3.87 -7.33
CA ASP A 83 -3.22 -3.59 -8.69
C ASP A 83 -4.17 -2.57 -9.32
N ALA A 84 -3.62 -1.53 -9.94
CA ALA A 84 -4.38 -0.44 -10.53
C ALA A 84 -5.22 -0.86 -11.75
N GLY A 85 -4.90 -2.00 -12.37
CA GLY A 85 -5.56 -2.50 -13.58
C GLY A 85 -5.24 -1.66 -14.82
N GLY A 86 -5.21 -2.29 -15.99
CA GLY A 86 -4.94 -1.60 -17.27
C GLY A 86 -6.05 -0.61 -17.67
N ASP A 87 -7.29 -0.88 -17.26
CA ASP A 87 -8.48 -0.06 -17.53
C ASP A 87 -8.94 0.75 -16.30
N ARG A 88 -8.03 0.96 -15.34
CA ARG A 88 -8.30 1.65 -14.06
C ARG A 88 -9.32 0.92 -13.18
N LYS A 89 -9.53 -0.38 -13.41
CA LYS A 89 -10.29 -1.23 -12.51
C LYS A 89 -9.36 -1.93 -11.55
N VAL A 90 -9.43 -1.48 -10.30
CA VAL A 90 -8.58 -1.99 -9.23
C VAL A 90 -8.99 -3.40 -8.85
N TRP A 91 -8.00 -4.26 -8.62
CA TRP A 91 -8.18 -5.68 -8.31
C TRP A 91 -6.97 -6.20 -7.53
N THR A 92 -7.05 -7.42 -6.99
CA THR A 92 -5.88 -8.11 -6.41
C THR A 92 -5.21 -9.01 -7.44
N ALA A 93 -3.91 -8.83 -7.66
CA ALA A 93 -3.13 -9.64 -8.59
C ALA A 93 -2.02 -10.42 -7.87
N ASN A 94 -1.98 -11.75 -8.07
CA ASN A 94 -0.89 -12.61 -7.61
C ASN A 94 0.33 -12.48 -8.54
N LYS A 95 1.02 -11.34 -8.43
CA LYS A 95 2.21 -10.99 -9.22
C LYS A 95 3.15 -10.10 -8.39
N PRO A 96 4.48 -10.17 -8.56
CA PRO A 96 5.45 -9.40 -7.76
C PRO A 96 5.31 -7.88 -7.86
N TYR A 97 5.13 -7.16 -6.75
CA TYR A 97 4.86 -5.71 -6.74
C TYR A 97 5.99 -4.82 -7.31
N ASP A 98 7.20 -5.35 -7.43
CA ASP A 98 8.41 -4.65 -7.84
C ASP A 98 8.58 -4.55 -9.37
N SER A 99 7.99 -5.48 -10.12
CA SER A 99 8.15 -5.64 -11.58
C SER A 99 7.62 -4.49 -12.44
N ASN A 100 6.71 -3.64 -11.93
CA ASN A 100 6.22 -2.44 -12.61
C ASN A 100 5.49 -1.51 -11.60
N ASN A 101 4.84 -0.44 -12.09
CA ASN A 101 4.13 0.51 -11.23
C ASN A 101 2.66 0.17 -10.95
N PHE A 102 2.09 -0.90 -11.54
CA PHE A 102 0.67 -1.23 -11.34
C PHE A 102 0.32 -1.54 -9.88
N ARG A 103 1.28 -2.00 -9.07
CA ARG A 103 1.09 -2.39 -7.67
C ARG A 103 1.81 -1.50 -6.66
N LYS A 104 2.23 -0.32 -7.12
CA LYS A 104 2.92 0.70 -6.31
C LYS A 104 1.97 1.89 -6.13
N TRP A 105 1.71 2.24 -4.89
CA TRP A 105 0.77 3.29 -4.50
C TRP A 105 1.46 4.34 -3.66
N LYS A 106 0.93 5.55 -3.65
CA LYS A 106 1.28 6.58 -2.66
C LYS A 106 0.14 6.70 -1.67
N ILE A 107 0.46 6.79 -0.39
CA ILE A 107 -0.50 7.17 0.64
C ILE A 107 -0.50 8.69 0.71
N ILE A 108 -1.62 9.31 0.32
CA ILE A 108 -1.84 10.75 0.39
C ILE A 108 -2.76 11.02 1.58
N LEU A 109 -2.30 11.86 2.51
CA LEU A 109 -3.13 12.37 3.60
C LEU A 109 -3.90 13.59 3.06
N LEU A 110 -5.21 13.58 3.23
CA LEU A 110 -6.13 14.63 2.78
C LEU A 110 -6.63 15.47 3.96
#